data_AF-A0A8T3QDF1-F1
#
_entry.id   AF-A0A8T3QDF1-F1
#
_cell.length_a   1.000
_cell.length_b   1.000
_cell.length_c   1.000
_cell.angle_alpha   90.00
_cell.angle_beta   90.00
_cell.angle_gamma   90.00
#
_symmetry.space_group_name_H-M   'P 1'
#
loop_
_entity.id
_entity.type
_entity.pdbx_description
1 polymer ?
#
loop_
_entity_poly.entity_id
_entity_poly.type
_entity_poly.pdbx_seq_one_letter_code
_entity_poly.pdbx_strand_id
1 'polypeptide(L)'
;MTPEVVRSIVGTALMALGAITLIALLLPGQGALTDWWRDSIAPWFQTGRWLLPFLLLAAGWYVAAGPGKRPGSGWGATLAGLTLAYVAFLGAFEVLDLRLFGTDRGGGRIGRFLEGVLEPLLTPPGAFILLAALAVVGLMLAFSLQLRQVLSPVSGTARWVGGTAAASV
;
A
#
# COMPACT_ATOMS: atom_id res chain seq x y z
N MET A 1 -1.58 -17.41 21.85
CA MET A 1 -2.56 -16.97 20.84
C MET A 1 -2.39 -17.84 19.60
N THR A 2 -3.47 -18.32 18.98
CA THR A 2 -3.36 -19.05 17.71
C THR A 2 -3.00 -18.07 16.57
N PRO A 3 -2.23 -18.49 15.55
CA PRO A 3 -1.86 -17.63 14.42
C PRO A 3 -3.07 -17.02 13.70
N GLU A 4 -4.20 -17.73 13.70
CA GLU A 4 -5.45 -17.29 13.11
C GLU A 4 -6.09 -16.11 13.86
N VAL A 5 -6.05 -16.14 15.19
CA VAL A 5 -6.56 -15.04 16.03
C VAL A 5 -5.70 -13.80 15.86
N VAL A 6 -4.37 -13.94 15.86
CA VAL A 6 -3.45 -12.81 15.61
C VAL A 6 -3.74 -12.17 14.26
N ARG A 7 -3.83 -12.97 13.20
CA ARG A 7 -4.16 -12.48 11.86
C ARG A 7 -5.51 -11.75 11.84
N SER A 8 -6.55 -12.33 12.46
CA SER A 8 -7.87 -11.70 12.52
C SER A 8 -7.85 -10.35 13.23
N ILE A 9 -7.13 -10.27 14.35
CA ILE A 9 -6.95 -9.02 15.11
C ILE A 9 -6.22 -7.99 14.26
N VAL A 10 -5.11 -8.37 13.62
CA VAL A 10 -4.32 -7.47 12.76
C VAL A 10 -5.15 -6.96 11.58
N GLY A 11 -5.84 -7.85 10.86
CA GLY A 11 -6.66 -7.46 9.71
C GLY A 11 -7.80 -6.53 10.10
N THR A 12 -8.50 -6.83 11.20
CA THR A 12 -9.59 -5.98 11.71
C THR A 12 -9.06 -4.63 12.18
N ALA A 13 -7.94 -4.60 12.90
CA ALA A 13 -7.30 -3.37 13.37
C ALA A 13 -6.86 -2.48 12.19
N LEU A 14 -6.27 -3.07 11.15
CA LEU A 14 -5.89 -2.34 9.93
C LEU A 14 -7.11 -1.73 9.24
N MET A 15 -8.21 -2.48 9.11
CA MET A 15 -9.45 -1.94 8.54
C MET A 15 -10.01 -0.80 9.40
N ALA A 16 -10.04 -0.97 10.72
CA ALA A 16 -10.51 0.05 11.64
C ALA A 16 -9.66 1.33 11.53
N LEU A 17 -8.33 1.21 11.55
CA LEU A 17 -7.40 2.33 11.38
C LEU A 17 -7.56 3.00 10.01
N GLY A 18 -7.76 2.22 8.95
CA GLY A 18 -8.02 2.74 7.61
C GLY A 18 -9.31 3.54 7.53
N ALA A 19 -10.39 3.02 8.13
CA ALA A 19 -11.68 3.70 8.20
C ALA A 19 -11.60 4.98 9.04
N ILE A 20 -11.00 4.92 10.23
CA ILE A 20 -10.79 6.09 11.11
C ILE A 20 -9.98 7.16 10.36
N THR A 21 -8.91 6.75 9.68
CA THR A 21 -8.07 7.69 8.91
C THR A 21 -8.84 8.30 7.76
N LEU A 22 -9.64 7.51 7.03
CA LEU A 22 -10.45 8.02 5.92
C LEU A 22 -11.47 9.05 6.41
N ILE A 23 -12.20 8.73 7.48
CA ILE A 23 -13.16 9.64 8.11
C ILE A 23 -12.45 10.92 8.55
N ALA A 24 -11.27 10.80 9.16
CA ALA A 24 -10.50 11.96 9.63
C ALA A 24 -9.98 12.87 8.52
N LEU A 25 -9.70 12.32 7.34
CA LEU A 25 -9.30 13.12 6.20
C LEU A 25 -10.50 13.77 5.51
N LEU A 26 -11.65 13.09 5.45
CA LEU A 26 -12.85 13.56 4.76
C LEU A 26 -13.68 14.56 5.56
N LEU A 27 -13.74 14.43 6.89
CA LEU A 27 -14.59 15.26 7.76
C LEU A 27 -13.75 16.11 8.74
N PRO A 28 -12.94 17.08 8.24
CA PRO A 28 -12.20 17.99 9.12
C PRO A 28 -13.15 18.86 9.96
N GLY A 29 -12.83 19.05 11.24
CA GLY A 29 -13.56 19.95 12.14
C GLY A 29 -14.86 19.37 12.71
N GLN A 30 -15.15 18.09 12.47
CA GLN A 30 -16.36 17.42 12.97
C GLN A 30 -16.14 16.66 14.30
N GLY A 31 -14.93 16.67 14.86
CA GLY A 31 -14.69 16.04 16.16
C GLY A 31 -13.25 16.13 16.65
N ALA A 32 -13.08 16.43 17.95
CA ALA A 32 -11.76 16.63 18.56
C ALA A 32 -10.81 15.42 18.43
N LEU A 33 -11.33 14.19 18.51
CA LEU A 33 -10.52 12.98 18.34
C LEU A 33 -10.06 12.80 16.88
N THR A 34 -10.95 13.10 15.95
CA THR A 34 -10.72 13.02 14.51
C THR A 34 -9.68 14.04 14.06
N ASP A 35 -9.79 15.26 14.56
CA ASP A 35 -8.83 16.34 14.30
C ASP A 35 -7.48 16.03 14.95
N TRP A 36 -7.46 15.57 16.21
CA TRP A 36 -6.23 15.14 16.88
C TRP A 36 -5.52 14.00 16.13
N TRP A 37 -6.27 13.01 15.65
CA TRP A 37 -5.72 11.91 14.84
C TRP A 37 -5.13 12.45 13.54
N ARG A 38 -5.89 13.26 12.80
CA ARG A 38 -5.46 13.89 11.55
C ARG A 38 -4.20 14.71 11.74
N ASP A 39 -4.14 15.56 12.76
CA ASP A 39 -3.02 16.46 13.01
C ASP A 39 -1.79 15.70 13.49
N SER A 40 -1.99 14.54 14.11
CA SER A 40 -0.91 13.63 14.45
C SER A 40 -0.31 12.95 13.22
N ILE A 41 -1.12 12.46 12.26
CA ILE A 41 -0.63 11.72 11.08
C ILE A 41 -0.21 12.63 9.92
N ALA A 42 -0.86 13.78 9.75
CA ALA A 42 -0.65 14.70 8.63
C ALA A 42 0.82 15.13 8.45
N PRO A 43 1.58 15.51 9.48
CA PRO A 43 2.97 15.94 9.29
C PRO A 43 3.90 14.78 8.87
N TRP A 44 3.54 13.53 9.17
CA TRP A 44 4.36 12.37 8.81
C TRP A 44 4.25 12.00 7.33
N PHE A 45 3.03 12.05 6.79
CA PHE A 45 2.72 11.54 5.46
C PHE A 45 2.37 12.63 4.45
N GLN A 46 2.09 13.85 4.92
CA GLN A 46 1.77 15.03 4.11
C GLN A 46 0.80 14.73 2.95
N THR A 47 1.22 14.80 1.69
CA THR A 47 0.34 14.50 0.54
C THR A 47 0.05 13.00 0.43
N GLY A 48 1.04 12.16 0.73
CA GLY A 48 0.91 10.70 0.73
C GLY A 48 -0.16 10.15 1.68
N ARG A 49 -0.58 10.94 2.69
CA ARG A 49 -1.64 10.55 3.64
C ARG A 49 -2.96 10.14 2.98
N TRP A 50 -3.25 10.64 1.78
CA TRP A 50 -4.48 10.31 1.06
C TRP A 50 -4.52 8.88 0.57
N LEU A 51 -3.36 8.28 0.30
CA LEU A 51 -3.26 6.89 -0.13
C LEU A 51 -3.36 5.92 1.05
N LEU A 52 -2.85 6.33 2.22
CA LEU A 52 -2.81 5.55 3.45
C LEU A 52 -4.14 4.87 3.86
N PRO A 53 -5.30 5.56 3.91
CA PRO A 53 -6.55 4.91 4.32
C PRO A 53 -6.95 3.77 3.37
N PHE A 54 -6.78 3.94 2.07
CA PHE A 54 -7.10 2.91 1.09
C PHE A 54 -6.16 1.71 1.20
N LEU A 55 -4.86 1.95 1.43
CA LEU A 55 -3.89 0.89 1.68
C LEU A 55 -4.22 0.12 2.95
N LEU A 56 -4.56 0.79 4.04
CA LEU A 56 -4.93 0.16 5.31
C LEU A 56 -6.23 -0.67 5.18
N LEU A 57 -7.24 -0.14 4.49
CA LEU A 57 -8.47 -0.87 4.22
C LEU A 57 -8.24 -2.10 3.35
N ALA A 58 -7.50 -1.95 2.24
CA ALA A 58 -7.19 -3.05 1.34
C ALA A 58 -6.32 -4.12 2.03
N ALA A 59 -5.30 -3.72 2.78
CA ALA A 59 -4.44 -4.62 3.55
C ALA A 59 -5.21 -5.32 4.66
N GLY A 60 -6.03 -4.59 5.41
CA GLY A 60 -6.85 -5.15 6.48
C GLY A 60 -7.86 -6.17 5.94
N TRP A 61 -8.54 -5.84 4.83
CA TRP A 61 -9.43 -6.76 4.14
C TRP A 61 -8.69 -8.01 3.65
N TYR A 62 -7.53 -7.83 2.99
CA TYR A 62 -6.68 -8.94 2.50
C TYR A 62 -6.34 -9.94 3.62
N VAL A 63 -5.99 -9.43 4.81
CA VAL A 63 -5.60 -10.22 5.97
C VAL A 63 -6.80 -10.87 6.67
N ALA A 64 -7.91 -10.13 6.86
CA ALA A 64 -9.06 -10.60 7.63
C ALA A 64 -9.99 -11.52 6.83
N ALA A 65 -10.32 -11.13 5.60
CA ALA A 65 -11.36 -11.77 4.79
C ALA A 65 -10.87 -12.23 3.41
N GLY A 66 -9.77 -11.65 2.90
CA GLY A 66 -9.23 -11.89 1.58
C GLY A 66 -8.27 -13.09 1.49
N PRO A 67 -7.42 -13.13 0.44
CA PRO A 67 -6.49 -14.24 0.18
C PRO A 67 -5.50 -14.53 1.32
N GLY A 68 -5.19 -13.52 2.15
CA GLY A 68 -4.36 -13.66 3.35
C GLY A 68 -4.95 -14.63 4.40
N LYS A 69 -6.26 -14.93 4.31
CA LYS A 69 -6.93 -15.89 5.20
C LYS A 69 -6.50 -17.35 4.98
N ARG A 70 -5.91 -17.68 3.83
CA ARG A 70 -5.53 -19.06 3.49
C ARG A 70 -4.34 -19.53 4.36
N PRO A 71 -4.29 -20.81 4.76
CA PRO A 71 -3.10 -21.39 5.38
C PRO A 71 -1.87 -21.22 4.47
N GLY A 72 -0.74 -20.78 5.02
CA GLY A 72 0.49 -20.57 4.25
C GLY A 72 0.46 -19.37 3.29
N SER A 73 -0.49 -18.43 3.42
CA SER A 73 -0.64 -17.26 2.53
C SER A 73 0.54 -16.28 2.54
N GLY A 74 1.42 -16.33 3.55
CA GLY A 74 2.50 -15.36 3.69
C GLY A 74 2.01 -13.94 3.99
N TRP A 75 0.82 -13.77 4.59
CA TRP A 75 0.21 -12.45 4.81
C TRP A 75 1.14 -11.42 5.48
N GLY A 76 2.02 -11.87 6.38
CA GLY A 76 3.02 -11.01 7.02
C GLY A 76 4.03 -10.44 6.02
N ALA A 77 4.50 -11.25 5.06
CA ALA A 77 5.37 -10.79 3.99
C ALA A 77 4.64 -9.83 3.05
N THR A 78 3.34 -10.06 2.79
CA THR A 78 2.53 -9.12 2.02
C THR A 78 2.47 -7.74 2.68
N LEU A 79 2.19 -7.70 3.99
CA LEU A 79 2.16 -6.44 4.75
C LEU A 79 3.53 -5.76 4.82
N ALA A 80 4.60 -6.53 5.00
CA ALA A 80 5.96 -6.00 4.99
C ALA A 80 6.30 -5.39 3.62
N GLY A 81 5.96 -6.07 2.53
CA GLY A 81 6.13 -5.58 1.17
C GLY A 81 5.33 -4.30 0.89
N LEU A 82 4.06 -4.25 1.30
CA LEU A 82 3.23 -3.05 1.18
C LEU A 82 3.78 -1.88 1.99
N THR A 83 4.26 -2.15 3.21
CA THR A 83 4.87 -1.14 4.08
C THR A 83 6.15 -0.59 3.45
N LEU A 84 7.03 -1.48 2.97
CA LEU A 84 8.25 -1.10 2.28
C LEU A 84 7.93 -0.27 1.03
N ALA A 85 6.96 -0.72 0.22
CA ALA A 85 6.56 -0.02 -0.99
C ALA A 85 6.03 1.37 -0.70
N TYR A 86 5.18 1.51 0.32
CA TYR A 86 4.61 2.79 0.71
C TYR A 86 5.66 3.73 1.31
N VAL A 87 6.56 3.26 2.15
CA VAL A 87 7.66 4.07 2.69
C VAL A 87 8.60 4.55 1.58
N ALA A 88 8.95 3.65 0.65
CA ALA A 88 9.78 4.00 -0.51
C ALA A 88 9.07 5.00 -1.43
N PHE A 89 7.75 4.86 -1.62
CA PHE A 89 6.92 5.82 -2.35
C PHE A 89 6.93 7.21 -1.69
N LEU A 90 6.83 7.30 -0.35
CA LEU A 90 6.92 8.59 0.35
C LEU A 90 8.28 9.26 0.15
N GLY A 91 9.37 8.50 0.22
CA GLY A 91 10.71 9.01 -0.08
C GLY A 91 10.81 9.51 -1.52
N ALA A 92 10.38 8.70 -2.48
CA ALA A 92 10.45 9.06 -3.90
C ALA A 92 9.62 10.31 -4.22
N PHE A 93 8.45 10.44 -3.58
CA PHE A 93 7.57 11.59 -3.73
C PHE A 93 8.16 12.87 -3.12
N GLU A 94 8.90 12.78 -2.01
CA GLU A 94 9.63 13.93 -1.44
C GLU A 94 10.71 14.44 -2.40
N VAL A 95 11.55 13.53 -2.91
CA VAL A 95 12.64 13.88 -3.84
C VAL A 95 12.08 14.48 -5.13
N LEU A 96 10.94 13.97 -5.62
CA LEU A 96 10.22 14.53 -6.76
C LEU A 96 9.67 15.94 -6.47
N ASP A 97 8.91 16.11 -5.38
CA ASP A 97 8.12 17.32 -5.16
C ASP A 97 9.01 18.52 -4.80
N LEU A 98 10.03 18.32 -3.96
CA LEU A 98 10.95 19.38 -3.53
C LEU A 98 11.84 19.90 -4.67
N ARG A 99 12.20 19.06 -5.63
CA ARG A 99 13.24 19.37 -6.63
C ARG A 99 12.71 19.53 -8.05
N LEU A 100 11.63 18.84 -8.43
CA LEU A 100 11.08 18.86 -9.80
C LEU A 100 9.83 19.74 -9.94
N PHE A 101 9.00 19.86 -8.90
CA PHE A 101 7.75 20.63 -8.96
C PHE A 101 7.74 21.91 -8.11
N GLY A 102 8.68 22.07 -7.17
CA GLY A 102 8.85 23.29 -6.38
C GLY A 102 7.70 23.54 -5.41
N THR A 103 7.00 22.48 -5.00
CA THR A 103 5.86 22.53 -4.09
C THR A 103 6.26 22.01 -2.71
N ASP A 104 5.89 22.73 -1.65
CA ASP A 104 6.09 22.31 -0.25
C ASP A 104 5.11 21.19 0.17
N ARG A 105 4.84 20.18 -0.68
CA ARG A 105 3.78 19.18 -0.47
C ARG A 105 4.26 17.74 -0.75
N GLY A 106 5.42 17.37 -0.19
CA GLY A 106 6.05 16.06 -0.40
C GLY A 106 5.47 14.86 0.38
N GLY A 107 6.33 13.87 0.59
CA GLY A 107 6.12 12.64 1.38
C GLY A 107 6.21 12.82 2.91
N GLY A 108 6.34 14.06 3.40
CA GLY A 108 6.26 14.40 4.82
C GLY A 108 7.55 14.08 5.58
N ARG A 109 7.46 13.96 6.91
CA ARG A 109 8.66 13.68 7.75
C ARG A 109 9.38 12.39 7.36
N ILE A 110 8.64 11.36 6.93
CA ILE A 110 9.25 10.09 6.50
C ILE A 110 10.02 10.29 5.21
N GLY A 111 9.43 11.00 4.24
CA GLY A 111 10.08 11.33 2.98
C GLY A 111 11.36 12.13 3.19
N ARG A 112 11.30 13.20 3.99
CA ARG A 112 12.46 14.04 4.33
C ARG A 112 13.56 13.30 5.05
N PHE A 113 13.20 12.37 5.93
CA PHE A 113 14.20 11.53 6.60
C PHE A 113 14.94 10.65 5.60
N LEU A 114 14.21 9.99 4.68
CA LEU A 114 14.83 9.18 3.62
C LEU A 114 15.71 10.02 2.71
N GLU A 115 15.22 11.17 2.25
CA GLU A 115 16.00 12.12 1.45
C GLU A 115 17.28 12.55 2.17
N GLY A 116 17.19 12.97 3.44
CA GLY A 116 18.35 13.41 4.22
C GLY A 116 19.39 12.31 4.48
N VAL A 117 19.00 11.04 4.43
CA VAL A 117 19.93 9.90 4.53
C VAL A 117 20.49 9.49 3.17
N LEU A 118 19.67 9.53 2.11
CA LEU A 118 20.05 9.05 0.78
C LEU A 118 20.81 10.10 -0.04
N GLU A 119 20.44 11.38 0.00
CA GLU A 119 21.09 12.44 -0.80
C GLU A 119 22.58 12.65 -0.50
N PRO A 120 23.08 12.52 0.74
CA PRO A 120 24.53 12.60 0.99
C PRO A 120 25.30 11.42 0.40
N LEU A 121 24.63 10.29 0.19
CA LEU A 121 25.22 9.04 -0.29
C LEU A 121 25.04 8.88 -1.81
N LEU A 122 24.00 9.49 -2.38
CA LEU A 122 23.56 9.35 -3.76
C LEU A 122 23.18 10.71 -4.32
N THR A 123 23.39 10.94 -5.61
CA THR A 123 22.82 12.13 -6.28
C THR A 123 21.29 12.12 -6.17
N PRO A 124 20.60 13.28 -6.19
CA PRO A 124 19.13 13.32 -6.08
C PRO A 124 18.39 12.42 -7.09
N PRO A 125 18.79 12.36 -8.38
CA PRO A 125 18.22 11.40 -9.32
C PRO A 125 18.50 9.94 -8.94
N GLY A 126 19.69 9.66 -8.38
CA GLY A 126 20.06 8.32 -7.91
C GLY A 126 19.23 7.86 -6.70
N ALA A 127 18.98 8.76 -5.75
CA ALA A 127 18.11 8.50 -4.60
C ALA A 127 16.68 8.18 -5.06
N PHE A 128 16.15 8.95 -6.02
CA PHE A 128 14.83 8.68 -6.62
C PHE A 128 14.76 7.29 -7.28
N ILE A 129 15.74 6.94 -8.12
CA ILE A 129 15.77 5.63 -8.80
C ILE A 129 15.84 4.50 -7.78
N LEU A 130 16.66 4.63 -6.73
CA LEU A 130 16.77 3.63 -5.68
C LEU A 130 15.44 3.46 -4.94
N LEU A 131 14.78 4.55 -4.57
CA LEU A 131 13.48 4.51 -3.89
C LEU A 131 12.39 3.93 -4.79
N ALA A 132 12.39 4.25 -6.08
CA ALA A 132 11.49 3.62 -7.06
C ALA A 132 11.74 2.11 -7.16
N ALA A 133 13.01 1.69 -7.22
CA ALA A 133 13.37 0.27 -7.23
C ALA A 133 12.94 -0.45 -5.94
N LEU A 134 13.16 0.16 -4.78
CA LEU A 134 12.68 -0.33 -3.48
C LEU A 134 11.15 -0.44 -3.43
N ALA A 135 10.44 0.52 -4.02
CA ALA A 135 8.98 0.47 -4.11
C ALA A 135 8.52 -0.73 -4.95
N VAL A 136 9.16 -0.95 -6.10
CA VAL A 136 8.90 -2.13 -6.95
C VAL A 136 9.22 -3.42 -6.19
N VAL A 137 10.36 -3.53 -5.53
CA VAL A 137 10.72 -4.69 -4.71
C VAL A 137 9.70 -4.94 -3.60
N GLY A 138 9.26 -3.89 -2.91
CA GLY A 138 8.19 -3.97 -1.92
C GLY A 138 6.89 -4.51 -2.50
N LEU A 139 6.48 -4.05 -3.68
CA LEU A 139 5.29 -4.56 -4.37
C LEU A 139 5.48 -6.02 -4.82
N MET A 140 6.67 -6.40 -5.30
CA MET A 140 6.98 -7.78 -5.67
C MET A 140 6.86 -8.72 -4.46
N LEU A 141 7.37 -8.29 -3.30
CA LEU A 141 7.19 -9.00 -2.03
C LEU A 141 5.72 -9.04 -1.62
N ALA A 142 5.01 -7.90 -1.74
CA ALA A 142 3.61 -7.76 -1.38
C ALA A 142 2.73 -8.80 -2.09
N PHE A 143 2.88 -8.89 -3.41
CA PHE A 143 2.11 -9.78 -4.26
C PHE A 143 2.76 -11.15 -4.45
N SER A 144 3.92 -11.38 -3.82
CA SER A 144 4.72 -12.61 -3.91
C SER A 144 4.75 -13.17 -5.33
N LEU A 145 4.88 -12.28 -6.34
CA LEU A 145 4.49 -12.48 -7.75
C LEU A 145 4.27 -13.96 -8.12
N GLN A 146 3.11 -14.50 -7.73
CA GLN A 146 2.63 -15.77 -8.25
C GLN A 146 2.05 -15.45 -9.63
N LEU A 147 2.95 -15.25 -10.59
CA LEU A 147 2.70 -15.30 -12.04
C LEU A 147 1.81 -16.50 -12.44
N ARG A 148 1.71 -17.52 -11.58
CA ARG A 148 0.84 -18.70 -11.75
C ARG A 148 -0.67 -18.42 -11.61
N GLN A 149 -1.11 -17.35 -10.95
CA GLN A 149 -2.56 -17.10 -10.77
C GLN A 149 -3.15 -16.12 -11.79
N VAL A 150 -2.33 -15.31 -12.46
CA VAL A 150 -2.80 -14.43 -13.57
C VAL A 150 -3.08 -15.24 -14.85
N LEU A 151 -2.50 -16.45 -14.98
CA LEU A 151 -2.73 -17.34 -16.12
C LEU A 151 -3.98 -18.23 -15.98
N SER A 152 -4.62 -18.32 -14.80
CA SER A 152 -5.77 -19.22 -14.62
C SER A 152 -7.15 -18.68 -15.02
N PRO A 153 -7.48 -17.35 -15.00
CA PRO A 153 -8.82 -16.90 -15.38
C PRO A 153 -9.08 -17.00 -16.88
N VAL A 154 -8.02 -17.03 -17.71
CA VAL A 154 -8.14 -17.09 -19.18
C VAL A 154 -8.58 -18.48 -19.67
N SER A 155 -8.40 -19.53 -18.85
CA SER A 155 -8.85 -20.89 -19.19
C SER A 155 -10.36 -21.10 -19.01
N GLY A 156 -11.05 -20.23 -18.24
CA GLY A 156 -12.49 -20.32 -18.01
C GLY A 156 -13.31 -19.73 -19.16
N THR A 157 -12.85 -18.63 -19.75
CA THR A 157 -13.50 -17.97 -20.90
C THR A 157 -13.35 -18.77 -22.20
N ALA A 158 -12.24 -19.49 -22.39
CA ALA A 158 -12.04 -20.34 -23.56
C ALA A 158 -13.08 -21.48 -23.68
N ARG A 159 -13.51 -22.04 -22.55
CA ARG A 159 -14.46 -23.16 -22.53
C ARG A 159 -15.90 -22.72 -22.86
N TRP A 160 -16.23 -21.45 -22.62
CA TRP A 160 -17.56 -20.90 -22.91
C TRP A 160 -17.72 -20.52 -24.39
N VAL A 161 -16.66 -20.00 -25.02
CA VAL A 161 -16.66 -19.68 -26.46
C VAL A 161 -16.58 -20.95 -27.33
N GLY A 162 -15.92 -22.02 -26.84
CA GLY A 162 -15.92 -23.32 -27.54
C GLY A 162 -17.27 -24.04 -27.53
N GLY A 163 -18.08 -23.83 -26.47
CA GLY A 163 -19.41 -24.45 -26.35
C GLY A 163 -20.47 -23.85 -27.28
N THR A 164 -20.37 -22.56 -27.62
CA THR A 164 -21.31 -21.91 -28.53
C THR A 164 -21.03 -22.21 -30.00
N ALA A 165 -19.76 -22.44 -30.37
CA ALA A 165 -19.38 -22.86 -31.72
C ALA A 165 -19.78 -24.32 -32.02
N ALA A 166 -19.70 -25.22 -31.02
CA ALA A 166 -20.09 -26.62 -31.19
C ALA A 166 -21.60 -26.86 -31.24
N ALA A 167 -22.42 -25.90 -30.79
CA ALA A 167 -23.88 -25.97 -30.84
C ALA A 167 -24.49 -25.45 -32.15
N SER A 168 -23.67 -25.06 -33.13
CA SER A 168 -24.09 -24.40 -34.37
C SER A 168 -23.81 -25.20 -35.66
N VAL A 169 -23.52 -26.50 -35.55
CA VAL A 169 -23.34 -27.41 -36.71
C VAL A 169 -24.20 -28.65 -36.56
#